data_AF-A0A8R7PKA0-F1
#
_entry.id   AF-A0A8R7PKA0-F1
#
_cell.length_a   1.000
_cell.length_b   1.000
_cell.length_c   1.000
_cell.angle_alpha   90.00
_cell.angle_beta   90.00
_cell.angle_gamma   90.00
#
_symmetry.space_group_name_H-M   'P 1'
#
loop_
_entity.id
_entity.type
_entity.pdbx_description
1 polymer ?
#
loop_
_entity_poly.entity_id
_entity_poly.type
_entity_poly.pdbx_seq_one_letter_code
_entity_poly.pdbx_strand_id
1 'polypeptide(L)'
;MGPSRSIPCLVLLLVIASSRASVLEDTCKSFAAGHPGIGYDYCIKFFQASKDSATADKRGLAVIASKLAGAAASSIVDRIHALVASEKDKRIQMGLDDCEQLYSQAVDELD
;
A
#
# COMPACT_ATOMS: atom_id res chain seq x y z
N MET A 1 -48.76 -4.07 -22.17
CA MET A 1 -47.67 -3.34 -21.49
C MET A 1 -46.36 -4.04 -21.82
N GLY A 2 -45.58 -3.51 -22.77
CA GLY A 2 -44.27 -4.07 -23.11
C GLY A 2 -43.19 -3.59 -22.13
N PRO A 3 -42.14 -4.38 -21.87
CA PRO A 3 -41.05 -3.95 -21.00
C PRO A 3 -40.39 -2.70 -21.59
N SER A 4 -40.24 -1.66 -20.75
CA SER A 4 -39.61 -0.40 -21.12
C SER A 4 -38.16 -0.65 -21.56
N ARG A 5 -37.87 -0.43 -22.86
CA ARG A 5 -36.52 -0.55 -23.47
C ARG A 5 -35.50 0.41 -22.87
N SER A 6 -35.95 1.34 -22.01
CA SER A 6 -35.17 2.33 -21.28
C SER A 6 -34.32 1.72 -20.16
N ILE A 7 -34.82 0.65 -19.52
CA ILE A 7 -34.14 -0.02 -18.39
C ILE A 7 -32.79 -0.64 -18.81
N PRO A 8 -32.70 -1.44 -19.90
CA PRO A 8 -31.41 -2.00 -20.32
C PRO A 8 -30.39 -0.95 -20.76
N CYS A 9 -30.84 0.19 -21.32
CA CYS A 9 -29.93 1.30 -21.66
C CYS A 9 -29.35 2.00 -20.42
N LEU A 10 -30.17 2.22 -19.39
CA LEU A 10 -29.71 2.79 -18.11
C LEU A 10 -28.72 1.88 -17.39
N VAL A 11 -28.97 0.56 -17.39
CA VAL A 11 -28.05 -0.44 -16.83
C VAL A 11 -26.72 -0.44 -17.61
N LEU A 12 -26.77 -0.38 -18.94
CA LEU A 12 -25.56 -0.33 -19.77
C LEU A 12 -24.73 0.94 -19.53
N LEU A 13 -25.37 2.11 -19.37
CA LEU A 13 -24.68 3.38 -19.07
C LEU A 13 -24.03 3.37 -17.69
N LEU A 14 -24.68 2.80 -16.67
CA LEU A 14 -24.11 2.61 -15.33
C LEU A 14 -22.89 1.68 -15.35
N VAL A 15 -22.94 0.59 -16.13
CA VAL A 15 -21.81 -0.34 -16.31
C VAL A 15 -20.63 0.32 -17.02
N ILE A 16 -20.87 1.10 -18.08
CA ILE A 16 -19.81 1.81 -18.83
C ILE A 16 -19.21 2.96 -17.99
N ALA A 17 -20.02 3.66 -17.19
CA ALA A 17 -19.50 4.66 -16.25
C ALA A 17 -18.63 4.03 -15.15
N SER A 18 -18.90 2.76 -14.81
CA SER A 18 -18.16 1.99 -13.82
C SER A 18 -16.91 1.29 -14.37
N SER A 19 -16.67 1.30 -15.69
CA SER A 19 -15.68 0.40 -16.32
C SER A 19 -14.29 1.00 -16.54
N ARG A 20 -13.97 2.16 -15.95
CA ARG A 20 -12.57 2.58 -15.86
C ARG A 20 -11.98 1.98 -14.59
N ALA A 21 -10.99 1.11 -14.77
CA ALA A 21 -10.12 0.70 -13.67
C ALA A 21 -9.63 1.96 -12.95
N SER A 22 -9.68 1.95 -11.62
CA SER A 22 -9.20 3.09 -10.84
C SER A 22 -7.70 3.28 -11.11
N VAL A 23 -7.20 4.51 -10.93
CA VAL A 23 -5.75 4.78 -11.02
C VAL A 23 -4.95 3.84 -10.11
N LEU A 24 -5.53 3.45 -8.97
CA LEU A 24 -5.00 2.44 -8.07
C LEU A 24 -4.88 1.06 -8.72
N GLU A 25 -5.94 0.56 -9.36
CA GLU A 25 -5.91 -0.75 -10.04
C GLU A 25 -4.86 -0.78 -11.15
N ASP A 26 -4.78 0.26 -11.97
CA ASP A 26 -3.78 0.35 -13.04
C ASP A 26 -2.35 0.44 -12.48
N THR A 27 -2.17 1.19 -11.39
CA THR A 27 -0.88 1.27 -10.69
C THR A 27 -0.47 -0.10 -10.14
N CYS A 28 -1.39 -0.83 -9.51
CA CYS A 28 -1.09 -2.15 -8.97
C CYS A 28 -0.88 -3.22 -10.05
N LYS A 29 -1.56 -3.14 -11.20
CA LYS A 29 -1.26 -4.00 -12.36
C LYS A 29 0.15 -3.74 -12.89
N SER A 30 0.53 -2.46 -13.04
CA SER A 30 1.88 -2.08 -13.47
C SER A 30 2.94 -2.54 -12.47
N PHE A 31 2.67 -2.39 -11.16
CA PHE A 31 3.56 -2.87 -10.10
C PHE A 31 3.74 -4.39 -10.16
N ALA A 32 2.65 -5.15 -10.29
CA ALA A 32 2.71 -6.61 -10.36
C ALA A 32 3.51 -7.11 -11.57
N ALA A 33 3.44 -6.41 -12.71
CA ALA A 33 4.22 -6.74 -13.90
C ALA A 33 5.74 -6.58 -13.68
N GLY A 34 6.16 -5.58 -12.89
CA GLY A 34 7.57 -5.38 -12.51
C GLY A 34 8.02 -6.22 -11.31
N HIS A 35 7.08 -6.65 -10.46
CA HIS A 35 7.36 -7.33 -9.18
C HIS A 35 6.50 -8.60 -9.02
N PRO A 36 6.72 -9.65 -9.83
CA PRO A 36 5.89 -10.86 -9.84
C PRO A 36 5.92 -11.63 -8.51
N GLY A 37 6.98 -11.50 -7.71
CA GLY A 37 7.09 -12.12 -6.39
C GLY A 37 6.25 -11.45 -5.29
N ILE A 38 5.73 -10.24 -5.53
CA ILE A 38 4.88 -9.50 -4.60
C ILE A 38 3.43 -9.49 -5.12
N GLY A 39 3.27 -9.14 -6.39
CA GLY A 39 2.00 -9.26 -7.11
C GLY A 39 0.96 -8.19 -6.82
N TYR A 40 -0.14 -8.29 -7.56
CA TYR A 40 -1.24 -7.32 -7.57
C TYR A 40 -1.98 -7.25 -6.24
N ASP A 41 -2.31 -8.41 -5.67
CA ASP A 41 -3.14 -8.50 -4.46
C ASP A 41 -2.45 -7.85 -3.25
N TYR A 42 -1.13 -8.00 -3.14
CA TYR A 42 -0.36 -7.31 -2.11
C TYR A 42 -0.42 -5.79 -2.29
N CYS A 43 -0.23 -5.29 -3.51
CA CYS A 43 -0.32 -3.85 -3.80
C CYS A 43 -1.70 -3.28 -3.42
N ILE A 44 -2.77 -3.97 -3.79
CA ILE A 44 -4.14 -3.56 -3.42
C ILE A 44 -4.29 -3.54 -1.89
N LYS A 45 -3.88 -4.62 -1.20
CA LYS A 45 -3.96 -4.71 0.25
C LYS A 45 -3.15 -3.63 0.97
N PHE A 46 -1.97 -3.31 0.44
CA PHE A 46 -1.13 -2.22 0.95
C PHE A 46 -1.88 -0.88 0.91
N PHE A 47 -2.46 -0.53 -0.24
CA PHE A 47 -3.20 0.73 -0.39
C PHE A 47 -4.54 0.77 0.37
N GLN A 48 -5.16 -0.38 0.65
CA GLN A 48 -6.37 -0.46 1.49
C GLN A 48 -6.16 0.03 2.93
N ALA A 49 -4.91 0.15 3.40
CA ALA A 49 -4.59 0.76 4.68
C ALA A 49 -4.91 2.28 4.71
N SER A 50 -5.16 2.90 3.56
CA SER A 50 -5.63 4.28 3.46
C SER A 50 -6.92 4.38 2.63
N LYS A 51 -7.96 4.97 3.22
CA LYS A 51 -9.24 5.23 2.53
C LYS A 51 -9.08 6.19 1.34
N ASP A 52 -8.05 7.04 1.36
CA ASP A 52 -7.82 8.07 0.34
C ASP A 52 -7.25 7.46 -0.96
N SER A 53 -6.76 6.21 -0.91
CA SER A 53 -6.21 5.50 -2.06
C SER A 53 -7.23 5.29 -3.19
N ALA A 54 -8.52 5.19 -2.86
CA ALA A 54 -9.56 4.88 -3.84
C ALA A 54 -9.77 6.00 -4.87
N THR A 55 -9.46 7.25 -4.51
CA THR A 55 -9.68 8.44 -5.34
C THR A 55 -8.40 9.18 -5.70
N ALA A 56 -7.25 8.71 -5.21
CA ALA A 56 -5.95 9.33 -5.46
C ALA A 56 -5.52 9.21 -6.93
N ASP A 57 -4.89 10.27 -7.44
CA ASP A 57 -4.13 10.19 -8.69
C ASP A 57 -2.75 9.53 -8.44
N LYS A 58 -1.93 9.40 -9.49
CA LYS A 58 -0.62 8.74 -9.38
C LYS A 58 0.30 9.40 -8.35
N ARG A 59 0.27 10.74 -8.25
CA ARG A 59 1.07 11.48 -7.28
C ARG A 59 0.53 11.28 -5.86
N GLY A 60 -0.79 11.30 -5.71
CA GLY A 60 -1.48 10.99 -4.46
C GLY A 60 -1.16 9.58 -3.97
N LEU A 61 -1.17 8.59 -4.85
CA LEU A 61 -0.78 7.22 -4.52
C LEU A 61 0.70 7.13 -4.09
N ALA A 62 1.60 7.86 -4.74
CA ALA A 62 3.00 7.92 -4.30
C ALA A 62 3.13 8.50 -2.88
N VAL A 63 2.45 9.62 -2.59
CA VAL A 63 2.44 10.22 -1.24
C VAL A 63 1.84 9.27 -0.20
N ILE A 64 0.74 8.61 -0.53
CA ILE A 64 0.12 7.61 0.35
C ILE A 64 1.07 6.45 0.61
N ALA A 65 1.75 5.95 -0.43
CA ALA A 65 2.70 4.84 -0.30
C ALA A 65 3.88 5.21 0.61
N SER A 66 4.48 6.40 0.43
CA SER A 66 5.54 6.89 1.31
C SER A 66 5.09 6.97 2.77
N LYS A 67 3.90 7.54 3.03
CA LYS A 67 3.35 7.63 4.40
C LYS A 67 3.10 6.27 5.04
N LEU A 68 2.51 5.32 4.30
CA LEU A 68 2.27 3.97 4.79
C LEU A 68 3.59 3.23 5.08
N ALA A 69 4.59 3.40 4.21
CA ALA A 69 5.91 2.82 4.40
C ALA A 69 6.64 3.44 5.60
N GLY A 70 6.62 4.77 5.76
CA GLY A 70 7.23 5.47 6.91
C GLY A 70 6.58 5.09 8.24
N ALA A 71 5.25 4.97 8.28
CA ALA A 71 4.54 4.48 9.45
C ALA A 71 4.90 3.03 9.80
N ALA A 72 5.05 2.16 8.79
CA ALA A 72 5.51 0.79 9.01
C ALA A 72 6.97 0.73 9.51
N ALA A 73 7.86 1.56 8.94
CA ALA A 73 9.25 1.67 9.39
C ALA A 73 9.34 2.14 10.84
N SER A 74 8.59 3.19 11.21
CA SER A 74 8.50 3.68 12.59
C SER A 74 8.04 2.58 13.55
N SER A 75 6.99 1.85 13.19
CA SER A 75 6.49 0.72 14.01
C SER A 75 7.53 -0.41 14.16
N ILE A 76 8.36 -0.62 13.14
CA ILE A 76 9.46 -1.60 13.20
C ILE A 76 10.55 -1.12 14.15
N VAL A 77 10.93 0.17 14.12
CA VAL A 77 11.88 0.76 15.09
C VAL A 77 11.39 0.56 16.52
N ASP A 78 10.14 0.91 16.82
CA ASP A 78 9.54 0.69 18.15
C ASP A 78 9.64 -0.79 18.59
N ARG A 79 9.39 -1.71 17.65
CA ARG A 79 9.49 -3.14 17.91
C ARG A 79 10.92 -3.60 18.14
N ILE A 80 11.90 -3.05 17.40
CA ILE A 80 13.31 -3.33 17.59
C ILE A 80 13.76 -2.88 18.98
N HIS A 81 13.39 -1.67 19.42
CA HIS A 81 13.69 -1.18 20.78
C HIS A 81 13.15 -2.12 21.86
N ALA A 82 11.91 -2.61 21.68
CA ALA A 82 11.32 -3.58 22.61
C ALA A 82 12.08 -4.91 22.64
N LEU A 83 12.56 -5.40 21.49
CA LEU A 83 13.37 -6.62 21.40
C LEU A 83 14.73 -6.44 22.08
N VAL A 84 15.44 -5.36 21.77
CA VAL A 84 16.76 -5.01 22.34
C VAL A 84 16.69 -4.96 23.88
N ALA A 85 15.64 -4.37 24.44
CA ALA A 85 15.46 -4.26 25.89
C ALA A 85 15.41 -5.61 26.63
N SER A 86 15.08 -6.70 25.94
CA SER A 86 14.96 -8.05 26.52
C SER A 86 16.03 -9.03 26.07
N GLU A 87 16.81 -8.69 25.03
CA GLU A 87 17.82 -9.57 24.45
C GLU A 87 19.10 -9.60 25.30
N LYS A 88 19.70 -10.78 25.44
CA LYS A 88 20.94 -11.01 26.20
C LYS A 88 22.10 -11.50 25.33
N ASP A 89 21.80 -12.08 24.18
CA ASP A 89 22.80 -12.49 23.21
C ASP A 89 23.35 -11.28 22.45
N LYS A 90 24.65 -11.03 22.61
CA LYS A 90 25.33 -9.89 22.01
C LYS A 90 25.33 -9.91 20.47
N ARG A 91 25.32 -11.09 19.85
CA ARG A 91 25.26 -11.21 18.39
C ARG A 91 23.88 -10.86 17.88
N ILE A 92 22.83 -11.24 18.61
CA ILE A 92 21.46 -10.85 18.27
C ILE A 92 21.28 -9.35 18.49
N GLN A 93 21.75 -8.78 19.60
CA GLN A 93 21.73 -7.33 19.84
C GLN A 93 22.38 -6.55 18.70
N MET A 94 23.59 -6.92 18.28
CA MET A 94 24.28 -6.25 17.16
C MET A 94 23.45 -6.30 15.86
N GLY A 95 22.80 -7.43 15.56
CA GLY A 95 21.92 -7.53 14.40
C GLY A 95 20.65 -6.67 14.52
N LEU A 96 20.13 -6.50 15.74
CA LEU A 96 19.00 -5.60 16.01
C LEU A 96 19.42 -4.13 15.87
N ASP A 97 20.60 -3.75 16.35
CA ASP A 97 21.14 -2.39 16.21
C ASP A 97 21.36 -2.02 14.73
N ASP A 98 21.90 -2.95 13.91
CA ASP A 98 22.02 -2.77 12.46
C ASP A 98 20.64 -2.54 11.81
N CYS A 99 19.63 -3.30 12.24
CA CYS A 99 18.25 -3.12 11.76
C CYS A 99 17.67 -1.77 12.21
N GLU A 100 17.91 -1.35 13.45
CA GLU A 100 17.45 -0.07 13.97
C GLU A 100 17.98 1.08 13.13
N GLN A 101 19.28 1.06 12.80
CA GLN A 101 19.90 2.10 11.97
C GLN A 101 19.23 2.17 10.59
N LEU A 102 19.04 1.03 9.93
CA LEU A 102 18.42 0.98 8.60
C LEU A 102 16.97 1.48 8.61
N TYR A 103 16.17 1.06 9.59
CA TYR A 103 14.77 1.48 9.66
C TYR A 103 14.60 2.93 10.13
N SER A 104 15.49 3.43 10.99
CA SER A 104 15.49 4.85 11.39
C SER A 104 15.83 5.74 10.21
N GLN A 105 16.84 5.37 9.41
CA GLN A 105 17.12 6.07 8.15
C GLN A 105 15.91 6.03 7.19
N ALA A 106 15.24 4.89 7.09
CA ALA A 106 14.05 4.78 6.25
C ALA A 106 12.90 5.71 6.74
N VAL A 107 12.76 5.93 8.05
CA VAL A 107 11.81 6.93 8.58
C VAL A 107 12.21 8.33 8.12
N ASP A 108 13.48 8.72 8.30
CA ASP A 108 13.97 10.05 7.92
C ASP A 108 13.82 10.33 6.41
N GLU A 109 13.97 9.32 5.56
CA GLU A 109 13.83 9.44 4.09
C GLU A 109 12.36 9.49 3.61
N LEU A 110 11.43 8.99 4.42
CA LEU A 110 10.01 8.84 4.07
C LEU A 110 9.08 9.88 4.71
N ASP A 111 9.58 10.66 5.68
CA ASP A 111 8.92 11.83 6.28
C ASP A 111 8.91 13.06 5.35
#